data_AF-A0A0F2RFZ6-F1
#
_entry.id   AF-A0A0F2RFZ6-F1
#
_cell.length_a   1.000
_cell.length_b   1.000
_cell.length_c   1.000
_cell.angle_alpha   90.00
_cell.angle_beta   90.00
_cell.angle_gamma   90.00
#
_symmetry.space_group_name_H-M   'P 1'
#
loop_
_entity.id
_entity.type
_entity.pdbx_description
1 polymer ?
#
loop_
_entity_poly.entity_id
_entity_poly.type
_entity_poly.pdbx_seq_one_letter_code
_entity_poly.pdbx_strand_id
1 'polypeptide(L)' 'MIGATSVIRRADTNPSATGAWVRSLLTSKSKRLTTVAMANKTARITWAVMARGETYRAPVMA' A
#
# COMPACT_ATOMS: atom_id res chain seq x y z
N MET A 1 -1.03 -2.82 12.74
CA MET A 1 -1.55 -3.26 11.41
C MET A 1 -0.83 -4.53 10.98
N ILE A 2 -1.51 -5.67 10.95
CA ILE A 2 -0.92 -6.92 10.42
C ILE A 2 -0.90 -6.89 8.88
N GLY A 3 -1.89 -6.25 8.25
CA GLY A 3 -2.03 -6.19 6.79
C GLY A 3 -0.85 -5.55 6.03
N ALA A 4 -0.26 -4.47 6.54
CA ALA A 4 0.89 -3.83 5.88
C ALA A 4 2.12 -4.76 5.86
N THR A 5 2.37 -5.46 6.97
CA THR A 5 3.44 -6.46 7.08
C THR A 5 3.17 -7.66 6.16
N SER A 6 1.91 -8.10 6.03
CA SER A 6 1.52 -9.17 5.10
C SER A 6 1.75 -8.78 3.64
N VAL A 7 1.46 -7.53 3.26
CA VAL A 7 1.73 -7.01 1.90
C VAL A 7 3.24 -7.01 1.61
N ILE A 8 4.06 -6.58 2.57
CA ILE A 8 5.53 -6.59 2.43
C ILE A 8 6.05 -8.03 2.33
N ARG A 9 5.51 -8.96 3.15
CA ARG A 9 5.88 -10.38 3.08
C ARG A 9 5.53 -11.03 1.74
N ARG A 10 4.39 -10.65 1.15
CA ARG A 10 3.92 -11.17 -0.15
C ARG A 10 4.39 -10.32 -1.33
N ALA A 11 5.17 -9.26 -1.11
CA ALA A 11 5.54 -8.32 -2.17
C ALA A 11 6.28 -9.00 -3.31
N ASP A 12 7.05 -10.04 -3.02
CA ASP A 12 7.82 -10.78 -4.03
C ASP A 12 6.93 -11.58 -4.99
N THR A 13 5.88 -12.19 -4.44
CA THR A 13 4.94 -13.06 -5.18
C THR A 13 3.69 -12.35 -5.67
N ASN A 14 3.57 -11.03 -5.42
CA ASN A 14 2.40 -10.25 -5.79
C ASN A 14 2.66 -9.49 -7.10
N PRO A 15 2.03 -9.88 -8.23
CA PRO A 15 2.23 -9.21 -9.52
C PRO A 15 1.51 -7.86 -9.62
N SER A 16 0.75 -7.44 -8.59
CA SER A 16 0.06 -6.14 -8.62
C SER A 16 1.03 -4.95 -8.61
N ALA A 17 0.57 -3.81 -9.12
CA ALA A 17 1.30 -2.54 -9.08
C ALA A 17 1.73 -2.13 -7.66
N THR A 18 0.94 -2.48 -6.64
CA THR A 18 1.32 -2.26 -5.23
C THR A 18 2.47 -3.19 -4.82
N GLY A 19 2.48 -4.45 -5.27
CA GLY A 19 3.61 -5.36 -5.07
C GLY A 19 4.90 -4.84 -5.71
N ALA A 20 4.83 -4.39 -6.97
CA ALA A 20 5.98 -3.78 -7.67
C ALA A 20 6.50 -2.52 -6.96
N TRP A 21 5.61 -1.62 -6.54
CA TRP A 21 5.98 -0.42 -5.79
C TRP A 21 6.63 -0.75 -4.44
N VAL A 22 6.08 -1.71 -3.70
CA VAL A 22 6.67 -2.16 -2.42
C VAL A 22 8.03 -2.80 -2.63
N ARG A 23 8.23 -3.62 -3.68
CA ARG A 23 9.55 -4.17 -4.03
C ARG A 23 10.56 -3.06 -4.32
N SER A 24 10.18 -2.06 -5.12
CA SER A 24 11.03 -0.89 -5.39
C SER A 24 11.35 -0.07 -4.13
N LEU A 25 10.47 -0.05 -3.12
CA LEU A 25 10.80 0.59 -1.85
C LEU A 25 11.76 -0.25 -1.02
N LEU A 26 11.63 -1.58 -1.05
CA LEU A 26 12.51 -2.49 -0.34
C LEU A 26 13.93 -2.54 -0.90
N THR A 27 14.13 -2.23 -2.19
CA THR A 27 15.48 -2.11 -2.78
C THR A 27 16.23 -0.89 -2.28
N SER A 28 15.53 0.17 -1.86
CA SER A 28 16.14 1.44 -1.43
C SER A 28 15.97 1.77 0.06
N LYS A 29 15.05 1.10 0.78
CA LYS A 29 14.67 1.44 2.17
C LYS A 29 14.46 0.20 3.03
N SER A 30 14.69 0.35 4.34
CA SER A 30 14.43 -0.70 5.33
C SER A 30 12.93 -1.07 5.40
N LYS A 31 12.66 -2.36 5.70
CA LYS A 31 11.30 -2.92 5.85
C LYS A 31 10.38 -2.06 6.73
N ARG A 32 10.91 -1.51 7.83
CA ARG A 32 10.14 -0.65 8.75
C ARG A 32 9.60 0.61 8.06
N LEU A 33 10.42 1.27 7.25
CA LEU A 33 10.02 2.46 6.49
C LEU A 33 8.99 2.12 5.42
N THR A 34 9.15 0.98 4.76
CA THR A 34 8.18 0.49 3.78
C THR A 34 6.83 0.17 4.42
N THR A 35 6.82 -0.38 5.65
CA THR A 35 5.57 -0.59 6.41
C THR A 35 4.87 0.72 6.71
N VAL A 36 5.61 1.74 7.15
CA VAL A 36 5.07 3.08 7.42
C VAL A 36 4.54 3.73 6.14
N ALA A 37 5.29 3.63 5.02
CA ALA A 37 4.85 4.16 3.73
C ALA A 37 3.55 3.49 3.25
N MET A 38 3.43 2.17 3.41
CA MET A 38 2.20 1.45 3.09
C MET A 38 1.04 1.88 3.99
N ALA A 39 1.28 2.03 5.30
CA ALA A 39 0.26 2.52 6.23
C ALA A 39 -0.18 3.95 5.88
N ASN A 40 0.75 4.83 5.52
CA ASN A 40 0.46 6.20 5.10
C ASN A 40 -0.38 6.21 3.81
N LYS A 41 -0.04 5.37 2.83
CA LYS A 41 -0.84 5.20 1.59
C LYS A 41 -2.29 4.82 1.93
N THR A 42 -2.50 3.83 2.78
CA THR A 42 -3.84 3.41 3.20
C THR A 42 -4.57 4.51 3.97
N ALA A 43 -3.90 5.18 4.91
CA ALA A 43 -4.49 6.28 5.68
C ALA A 43 -4.96 7.42 4.78
N ARG A 44 -4.20 7.77 3.73
CA ARG A 44 -4.59 8.80 2.76
C ARG A 44 -5.81 8.39 1.93
N ILE A 45 -5.92 7.11 1.55
CA ILE A 45 -7.10 6.59 0.85
C ILE A 45 -8.33 6.69 1.77
N THR A 46 -8.24 6.17 3.00
CA THR A 46 -9.33 6.25 3.96
C THR A 46 -9.72 7.69 4.25
N TRP A 47 -8.74 8.58 4.44
CA TRP A 47 -8.99 10.00 4.65
C TRP A 47 -9.73 10.62 3.46
N ALA A 48 -9.30 10.37 2.22
CA ALA A 48 -9.97 10.92 1.04
C ALA A 48 -11.42 10.43 0.90
N VAL A 49 -11.65 9.15 1.20
CA VAL A 49 -12.99 8.55 1.22
C VAL A 49 -13.87 9.23 2.27
N MET A 50 -13.38 9.35 3.51
CA MET A 50 -14.10 10.00 4.60
C MET A 50 -14.34 11.49 4.34
N ALA A 51 -13.34 12.21 3.85
CA ALA A 51 -13.40 13.64 3.60
C ALA A 51 -14.39 13.99 2.48
N ARG A 52 -14.60 13.09 1.51
CA ARG A 52 -15.55 13.26 0.40
C ARG A 52 -16.93 12.66 0.67
N GLY A 53 -17.07 11.84 1.71
CA GLY A 53 -18.30 11.09 1.97
C GLY A 53 -18.64 10.07 0.89
N GLU A 54 -17.67 9.70 0.06
CA GLU A 54 -17.86 8.78 -1.06
C GLU A 54 -17.64 7.33 -0.63
N THR A 55 -18.20 6.38 -1.35
CA THR A 55 -17.86 4.95 -1.17
C THR A 55 -16.54 4.66 -1.87
N TYR A 56 -15.66 3.88 -1.21
CA TYR A 56 -14.38 3.48 -1.80
C TYR A 56 -14.58 2.83 -3.17
N ARG A 57 -13.96 3.41 -4.20
CA ARG A 57 -13.89 2.84 -5.54
C ARG A 57 -12.52 2.23 -5.73
N ALA A 58 -12.47 0.93 -6.00
CA ALA A 58 -11.22 0.29 -6.35
C ALA A 58 -10.66 0.96 -7.62
N PRO A 59 -9.34 1.27 -7.66
CA PRO A 59 -8.75 1.82 -8.86
C PRO A 59 -8.96 0.85 -10.02
N VAL A 60 -9.55 1.36 -11.12
CA VAL A 60 -9.65 0.60 -12.36
C VAL A 60 -8.23 0.43 -12.87
N MET A 61 -7.75 -0.82 -12.90
CA MET A 61 -6.43 -1.13 -13.46
C MET A 61 -6.49 -0.85 -14.97
N ALA A 62 -5.72 0.13 -15.42
CA ALA A 62 -5.37 0.31 -16.83
C ALA A 62 -4.13 -0.53 -17.14
#